data_AF-H9BVB9-F1
#
_entry.id   AF-H9BVB9-F1
#
_cell.length_a   1.000
_cell.length_b   1.000
_cell.length_c   1.000
_cell.angle_alpha   90.00
_cell.angle_beta   90.00
_cell.angle_gamma   90.00
#
_symmetry.space_group_name_H-M   'P 1'
#
loop_
_entity.id
_entity.type
_entity.pdbx_description
1 polymer ?
#
loop_
_entity_poly.entity_id
_entity_poly.type
_entity_poly.pdbx_seq_one_letter_code
_entity_poly.pdbx_strand_id
1 'polypeptide(L)'
;AQKMLEYTTSANTIIDYGVPFNLLLKNRWPGAKVAVFDIHSFITEIYNKPKSFLEPPHNVKGFFHHCDVNGANCVDGPGSLDSYLW
;
A
#
# COMPACT_ATOMS: atom_id res chain seq x y z
N ALA A 1 17.78 6.68 37.58
CA ALA A 1 17.42 7.29 36.29
C ALA A 1 17.57 6.32 35.12
N GLN A 2 18.74 5.70 34.89
CA GLN A 2 18.99 4.75 33.79
C GLN A 2 17.95 3.62 33.66
N LYS A 3 17.57 2.98 34.77
CA LYS A 3 16.65 1.84 34.75
C LYS A 3 15.20 2.21 34.39
N MET A 4 14.73 3.37 34.83
CA MET A 4 13.41 3.87 34.44
C MET A 4 13.36 4.15 32.94
N LEU A 5 14.40 4.77 32.38
CA LEU A 5 14.49 5.00 30.94
C LEU A 5 14.49 3.69 30.15
N GLU A 6 15.32 2.72 30.56
CA GLU A 6 15.42 1.40 29.93
C GLU A 6 14.06 0.66 29.90
N TYR A 7 13.31 0.70 31.00
CA TYR A 7 11.97 0.09 31.08
C TYR A 7 10.92 0.85 30.26
N THR A 8 10.92 2.18 30.29
CA THR A 8 9.98 2.98 29.49
C THR A 8 10.24 2.83 28.00
N THR A 9 11.50 2.81 27.57
CA THR A 9 11.87 2.52 26.18
C THR A 9 11.40 1.12 25.78
N SER A 10 11.64 0.11 26.60
CA SER A 10 11.20 -1.27 26.32
C SER A 10 9.67 -1.37 26.21
N ALA A 11 8.93 -0.70 27.11
CA ALA A 11 7.46 -0.68 27.06
C ALA A 11 6.93 0.03 25.80
N ASN A 12 7.52 1.18 25.44
CA ASN A 12 7.15 1.89 24.21
C ASN A 12 7.45 1.04 22.98
N THR A 13 8.59 0.37 22.94
CA THR A 13 8.96 -0.55 21.87
C THR A 13 7.98 -1.72 21.73
N ILE A 14 7.50 -2.29 22.85
CA ILE A 14 6.46 -3.36 22.84
C ILE A 14 5.14 -2.84 22.25
N ILE A 15 4.77 -1.60 22.55
CA ILE A 15 3.57 -0.96 22.01
C ILE A 15 3.74 -0.67 20.51
N ASP A 16 4.88 -0.11 20.11
CA ASP A 16 5.21 0.21 18.71
C ASP A 16 5.27 -1.05 17.83
N TYR A 17 5.76 -2.17 18.36
CA TYR A 17 5.72 -3.47 17.68
C TYR A 17 4.32 -4.09 17.61
N GLY A 18 3.29 -3.39 18.10
CA GLY A 18 1.90 -3.83 18.01
C GLY A 18 1.60 -5.09 18.82
N VAL A 19 2.38 -5.38 19.89
CA VAL A 19 2.15 -6.56 20.73
C VAL A 19 0.73 -6.62 21.31
N PRO A 20 0.13 -5.51 21.80
CA PRO A 20 -1.26 -5.52 22.24
C PRO A 20 -2.25 -5.88 21.14
N PHE A 21 -2.03 -5.38 19.92
CA PHE A 21 -2.84 -5.72 18.74
C PHE A 21 -2.69 -7.20 18.36
N ASN A 22 -1.47 -7.73 18.41
CA ASN A 22 -1.18 -9.15 18.20
C ASN A 22 -1.85 -10.06 19.25
N LEU A 23 -1.94 -9.64 20.51
CA LEU A 23 -2.63 -10.39 21.56
C LEU A 23 -4.14 -10.47 21.31
N LEU A 24 -4.76 -9.35 20.95
CA LEU A 24 -6.18 -9.31 20.58
C LEU A 24 -6.48 -10.18 19.35
N LEU A 25 -5.62 -10.11 18.33
CA LEU A 25 -5.72 -10.95 17.14
C LEU A 25 -5.56 -12.43 17.45
N LYS A 26 -4.56 -12.81 18.25
CA LYS A 26 -4.34 -14.23 18.63
C LYS A 26 -5.49 -14.82 19.43
N ASN A 27 -6.11 -14.04 20.32
CA ASN A 27 -7.29 -14.48 21.06
C ASN A 27 -8.52 -14.64 20.15
N ARG A 28 -8.71 -13.73 19.20
CA ARG A 28 -9.85 -13.79 18.27
C ARG A 28 -9.66 -14.86 17.19
N TRP A 29 -8.45 -14.97 16.63
CA TRP A 29 -8.07 -15.85 15.51
C TRP A 29 -6.79 -16.65 15.83
N PRO A 30 -6.90 -17.74 16.61
CA PRO A 30 -5.74 -18.57 16.97
C PRO A 30 -5.05 -19.15 15.73
N GLY A 31 -3.71 -19.00 15.66
CA GLY A 31 -2.89 -19.52 14.56
C GLY A 31 -2.82 -18.62 13.31
N ALA A 32 -3.56 -17.52 13.26
CA ALA A 32 -3.51 -16.59 12.14
C ALA A 32 -2.17 -15.82 12.09
N LYS A 33 -1.65 -15.64 10.87
CA LYS A 33 -0.54 -14.71 10.58
C LYS A 33 -1.14 -13.49 9.89
N VAL A 34 -0.93 -12.31 10.46
CA VAL A 34 -1.50 -11.06 9.94
C VAL A 34 -0.36 -10.18 9.45
N ALA A 35 -0.50 -9.67 8.23
CA ALA A 35 0.31 -8.59 7.70
C ALA A 35 -0.61 -7.42 7.39
N VAL A 36 -0.22 -6.22 7.83
CA VAL A 36 -0.97 -4.99 7.59
C VAL A 36 -0.17 -4.15 6.60
N PHE A 37 -0.79 -3.81 5.48
CA PHE A 37 -0.18 -2.98 4.44
C PHE A 37 -0.94 -1.67 4.33
N ASP A 38 -0.21 -0.55 4.40
CA ASP A 38 -0.77 0.76 4.13
C ASP A 38 -0.82 1.00 2.61
N ILE A 39 -1.89 0.53 1.99
CA ILE A 39 -2.12 0.69 0.54
C ILE A 39 -2.39 2.15 0.18
N HIS A 40 -2.92 2.97 1.09
CA HIS A 40 -3.18 4.37 0.82
C HIS A 40 -1.88 5.13 0.58
N SER A 41 -0.91 5.00 1.49
CA SER A 41 0.41 5.61 1.34
C SER A 41 1.14 5.07 0.11
N PHE A 42 1.06 3.76 -0.15
CA PHE A 42 1.69 3.14 -1.31
C PHE A 42 1.14 3.66 -2.64
N ILE A 43 -0.19 3.69 -2.82
CA ILE A 43 -0.82 4.20 -4.05
C ILE A 43 -0.57 5.71 -4.20
N THR A 44 -0.60 6.46 -3.09
CA THR A 44 -0.25 7.89 -3.09
C THR A 44 1.19 8.10 -3.55
N GLU A 45 2.12 7.23 -3.18
CA GLU A 45 3.49 7.32 -3.65
C GLU A 45 3.63 6.99 -5.14
N ILE A 46 2.94 5.95 -5.65
CA ILE A 46 2.91 5.66 -7.10
C ILE A 46 2.36 6.86 -7.86
N TYR A 47 1.27 7.47 -7.38
CA TYR A 47 0.67 8.64 -8.00
C TYR A 47 1.63 9.85 -8.03
N ASN A 48 2.39 10.09 -6.96
CA ASN A 48 3.30 11.22 -6.85
C ASN A 48 4.68 10.98 -7.50
N LYS A 49 5.12 9.72 -7.64
CA LYS A 49 6.44 9.33 -8.16
C LYS A 49 6.35 8.15 -9.15
N PRO A 50 5.56 8.23 -10.23
CA PRO A 50 5.21 7.06 -11.02
C PRO A 50 6.39 6.44 -11.78
N LYS A 51 7.44 7.21 -12.05
CA LYS A 51 8.67 6.72 -12.70
C LYS A 51 9.37 5.58 -11.96
N SER A 52 9.18 5.49 -10.65
CA SER A 52 9.81 4.44 -9.84
C SER A 52 9.02 3.12 -9.84
N PHE A 53 7.80 3.11 -10.37
CA PHE A 53 6.85 2.00 -10.20
C PHE A 53 6.16 1.55 -11.49
N LEU A 54 5.99 2.45 -12.45
CA LEU A 54 5.34 2.17 -13.72
C LEU A 54 6.38 2.18 -14.84
N GLU A 55 6.08 1.47 -15.93
CA GLU A 55 6.86 1.62 -17.16
C GLU A 55 6.47 2.93 -17.88
N PRO A 56 7.35 3.49 -18.73
CA PRO A 56 6.99 4.63 -19.56
C PRO A 56 5.74 4.33 -20.42
N PRO A 57 4.71 5.20 -20.48
CA PRO A 57 4.75 6.64 -20.15
C PRO A 57 4.40 7.05 -18.71
N HIS A 58 4.27 6.12 -17.75
CA HIS A 58 4.00 6.41 -16.34
C HIS A 58 2.64 7.12 -16.10
N ASN A 59 1.57 6.58 -16.67
CA ASN A 59 0.26 7.21 -16.68
C ASN A 59 -0.55 6.91 -15.41
N VAL A 60 -0.77 7.93 -14.58
CA VAL A 60 -1.51 7.79 -13.30
C VAL A 60 -2.95 8.31 -13.33
N LYS A 61 -3.42 8.83 -14.47
CA LYS A 61 -4.75 9.48 -14.59
C LYS A 61 -5.59 8.97 -15.75
N GLY A 62 -4.94 8.43 -16.78
CA GLY A 62 -5.58 7.97 -17.99
C GLY A 62 -5.97 6.51 -17.92
N PHE A 63 -6.57 6.07 -19.00
CA PHE A 63 -6.98 4.70 -19.25
C PHE A 63 -6.03 4.07 -20.27
N PHE A 64 -5.74 2.78 -20.11
CA PHE A 64 -5.12 2.02 -21.19
C PHE A 64 -6.16 1.75 -22.28
N HIS A 65 -7.29 1.13 -21.96
CA HIS A 65 -8.34 0.83 -22.94
C HIS A 65 -9.54 1.75 -22.78
N HIS A 66 -9.97 2.44 -23.83
CA HIS A 66 -11.14 3.32 -23.79
C HIS A 66 -11.98 3.24 -25.05
N CYS A 67 -13.29 3.12 -24.85
CA CYS A 67 -14.31 3.08 -25.90
C CYS A 67 -15.17 4.35 -25.87
N ASP A 68 -15.84 4.65 -26.97
CA ASP A 68 -16.85 5.71 -27.00
C ASP A 68 -18.05 5.39 -26.10
N VAL A 69 -18.96 6.36 -25.95
CA VAL A 69 -20.14 6.23 -25.07
C VAL A 69 -21.10 5.11 -25.48
N ASN A 70 -21.01 4.62 -26.72
CA ASN A 70 -21.80 3.50 -27.23
C ASN A 70 -21.08 2.15 -27.00
N GLY A 71 -19.89 2.16 -26.40
CA GLY A 71 -19.02 0.99 -26.25
C GLY A 71 -18.36 0.55 -27.56
N ALA A 72 -18.35 1.41 -28.59
CA ALA A 72 -17.71 1.18 -29.87
C ALA A 72 -16.37 1.94 -29.99
N ASN A 73 -15.61 1.67 -31.05
CA ASN A 73 -14.36 2.37 -31.38
C ASN A 73 -13.34 2.42 -30.23
N CYS A 74 -13.09 1.27 -29.61
CA CYS A 74 -12.14 1.18 -28.52
C CYS A 74 -10.70 1.35 -29.02
N VAL A 75 -9.94 2.14 -28.28
CA VAL A 75 -8.52 2.38 -28.57
C VAL A 75 -7.68 2.12 -27.32
N ASP A 76 -6.50 1.55 -27.55
CA ASP A 76 -5.48 1.39 -26.53
C ASP A 76 -4.59 2.63 -26.49
N GLY A 77 -4.24 3.04 -25.28
CA GLY A 77 -3.32 4.10 -24.98
C GLY A 77 -1.86 3.66 -25.17
N PRO A 78 -0.93 4.62 -25.21
CA PRO A 78 0.48 4.34 -25.46
C PRO A 78 1.14 3.53 -24.33
N GLY A 79 2.07 2.64 -24.71
CA GLY A 79 2.83 1.81 -23.77
C GLY A 79 2.17 0.45 -23.57
N SER A 80 2.39 -0.12 -22.38
CA SER A 80 1.81 -1.40 -21.96
C SER A 80 0.97 -1.22 -20.70
N LEU A 81 0.28 -2.29 -20.29
CA LEU A 81 -0.58 -2.27 -19.11
C LEU A 81 0.18 -1.75 -17.87
N ASP A 82 1.38 -2.27 -17.60
CA ASP A 82 2.27 -1.83 -16.50
C ASP A 82 2.71 -0.36 -16.54
N SER A 83 2.38 0.37 -17.60
CA SER A 83 2.59 1.81 -17.68
C SER A 83 1.49 2.62 -17.00
N TYR A 84 0.41 1.98 -16.53
CA TYR A 84 -0.80 2.63 -16.02
C TYR A 84 -1.04 2.28 -14.55
N LEU A 85 -1.57 3.26 -13.80
CA LEU A 85 -2.16 3.05 -12.49
C LEU A 85 -3.66 2.73 -12.64
N TRP A 86 -4.11 1.66 -12.00
CA TRP A 86 -5.46 1.10 -12.07
C TRP A 86 -6.25 1.33 -10.80
#